data_AF-A0A7T4F1I7-F1
#
_entry.id   AF-A0A7T4F1I7-F1
#
_cell.length_a   1.000
_cell.length_b   1.000
_cell.length_c   1.000
_cell.angle_alpha   90.00
_cell.angle_beta   90.00
_cell.angle_gamma   90.00
#
_symmetry.space_group_name_H-M   'P 1'
#
loop_
_entity.id
_entity.type
_entity.pdbx_description
1 polymer ?
#
loop_
_entity_poly.entity_id
_entity_poly.type
_entity_poly.pdbx_seq_one_letter_code
_entity_poly.pdbx_strand_id
1 'polypeptide(L)'
;MKLKKPGQRIFKTALAVFLSFTFSHFRSADALPFYSAIAAIICTKNDVNESIEIGLNRILGTFIGGFVGFLYLLFVKKNLTNEIENYFLLSVIMAFLIWIVSSMEKPNAISIMCIVLASVSINHAGENFGAIDFAVNRVLDTLVGVVIAILVNSLDFEILKFIKYEKEKDEK
;
A
#
# COMPACT_ATOMS: atom_id res chain seq x y z
N MET A 1 -18.03 -29.85 2.47
CA MET A 1 -17.82 -28.59 1.74
C MET A 1 -16.78 -28.84 0.65
N LYS A 2 -17.09 -28.67 -0.64
CA LYS A 2 -16.13 -28.94 -1.74
C LYS A 2 -15.34 -27.66 -2.05
N LEU A 3 -14.00 -27.71 -1.91
CA LEU A 3 -13.10 -26.61 -2.26
C LEU A 3 -13.07 -26.43 -3.79
N LYS A 4 -13.20 -25.19 -4.27
CA LYS A 4 -13.07 -24.83 -5.68
C LYS A 4 -11.58 -24.71 -6.05
N LYS A 5 -11.23 -25.02 -7.31
CA LYS A 5 -9.87 -24.85 -7.81
C LYS A 5 -9.44 -23.38 -7.75
N PRO A 6 -8.19 -23.07 -7.38
CA PRO A 6 -7.71 -21.69 -7.33
C PRO A 6 -7.68 -21.07 -8.73
N GLY A 7 -8.19 -19.84 -8.85
CA GLY A 7 -8.14 -19.07 -10.10
C GLY A 7 -6.79 -18.40 -10.31
N GLN A 8 -6.52 -17.95 -11.54
CA GLN A 8 -5.26 -17.29 -11.94
C GLN A 8 -4.87 -16.12 -11.04
N ARG A 9 -5.85 -15.34 -10.56
CA ARG A 9 -5.61 -14.24 -9.62
C ARG A 9 -4.86 -14.69 -8.36
N ILE A 10 -5.20 -15.86 -7.80
CA ILE A 10 -4.55 -16.36 -6.58
C ILE A 10 -3.07 -16.61 -6.82
N PHE A 11 -2.72 -17.20 -7.96
CA PHE A 11 -1.32 -17.45 -8.31
C PHE A 11 -0.55 -16.14 -8.50
N LYS A 12 -1.13 -15.17 -9.21
CA LYS A 12 -0.53 -13.83 -9.39
C LYS A 12 -0.30 -13.14 -8.06
N THR A 13 -1.29 -13.15 -7.17
CA THR A 13 -1.17 -12.53 -5.85
C THR A 13 -0.07 -13.21 -5.04
N ALA A 14 0.01 -14.55 -5.05
CA ALA A 14 1.07 -15.28 -4.37
C ALA A 14 2.46 -14.91 -4.91
N LEU A 15 2.61 -14.83 -6.24
CA LEU A 15 3.86 -14.42 -6.88
C LEU A 15 4.24 -12.97 -6.55
N ALA A 16 3.30 -12.04 -6.64
CA ALA A 16 3.51 -10.64 -6.29
C ALA A 16 3.90 -10.46 -4.82
N VAL A 17 3.28 -11.22 -3.92
CA VAL A 17 3.62 -11.24 -2.49
C VAL A 17 5.03 -11.75 -2.26
N PHE A 18 5.39 -12.89 -2.86
CA PHE A 18 6.72 -13.46 -2.73
C PHE A 18 7.79 -12.47 -3.20
N LEU A 19 7.63 -11.93 -4.40
CA LEU A 19 8.56 -10.94 -4.93
C LEU A 19 8.62 -9.69 -4.05
N SER A 20 7.48 -9.20 -3.54
CA SER A 20 7.45 -8.03 -2.65
C SER A 20 8.19 -8.28 -1.34
N PHE A 21 8.09 -9.48 -0.77
CA PHE A 21 8.90 -9.86 0.38
C PHE A 21 10.38 -9.86 0.06
N THR A 22 10.77 -10.49 -1.06
CA THR A 22 12.17 -10.58 -1.48
C THR A 22 12.78 -9.20 -1.73
N PHE A 23 12.13 -8.37 -2.55
CA PHE A 23 12.63 -7.04 -2.86
C PHE A 23 12.68 -6.12 -1.63
N SER A 24 11.66 -6.17 -0.76
CA SER A 24 11.67 -5.38 0.48
C SER A 24 12.77 -5.83 1.42
N HIS A 25 13.02 -7.15 1.56
CA HIS A 25 14.09 -7.68 2.39
C HIS A 25 15.50 -7.18 1.98
N PHE A 26 15.75 -7.05 0.68
CA PHE A 26 17.03 -6.55 0.17
C PHE A 26 17.13 -5.02 0.08
N ARG A 27 16.02 -4.28 0.29
CA ARG A 27 15.97 -2.82 0.12
C ARG A 27 16.67 -2.07 1.26
N SER A 28 16.37 -2.42 2.50
CA SER A 28 16.98 -1.80 3.69
C SER A 28 16.76 -2.67 4.93
N ALA A 29 17.62 -2.53 5.95
CA ALA A 29 17.45 -3.22 7.22
C ALA A 29 16.17 -2.78 7.97
N ASP A 30 15.76 -1.53 7.78
CA ASP A 30 14.53 -0.96 8.37
C ASP A 30 13.29 -1.15 7.50
N ALA A 31 13.42 -1.83 6.35
CA ALA A 31 12.27 -2.18 5.54
C ALA A 31 11.36 -3.13 6.31
N LEU A 32 10.04 -2.97 6.12
CA LEU A 32 9.07 -3.89 6.69
C LEU A 32 8.40 -4.65 5.53
N PRO A 33 8.92 -5.86 5.18
CA PRO A 33 8.40 -6.67 4.09
C PRO A 33 6.89 -6.91 4.16
N PHE A 34 6.34 -6.93 5.37
CA PHE A 34 4.91 -6.99 5.64
C PHE A 34 4.09 -5.93 4.87
N TYR A 35 4.55 -4.68 4.87
CA TYR A 35 3.82 -3.58 4.23
C TYR A 35 3.88 -3.63 2.71
N SER A 36 5.03 -4.03 2.17
CA SER A 36 5.20 -4.29 0.74
C SER A 36 4.27 -5.42 0.28
N ALA A 37 4.18 -6.51 1.04
CA ALA A 37 3.26 -7.60 0.72
C ALA A 37 1.79 -7.20 0.78
N ILE A 38 1.35 -6.42 1.79
CA ILE A 38 -0.03 -5.92 1.83
C ILE A 38 -0.33 -5.05 0.61
N ALA A 39 0.60 -4.17 0.21
CA ALA A 39 0.44 -3.38 -1.00
C ALA A 39 0.29 -4.27 -2.23
N ALA A 40 1.11 -5.32 -2.36
CA ALA A 40 0.99 -6.27 -3.45
C ALA A 40 -0.34 -7.04 -3.48
N ILE A 41 -0.83 -7.50 -2.33
CA ILE A 41 -2.12 -8.20 -2.20
C ILE A 41 -3.27 -7.32 -2.70
N ILE A 42 -3.28 -6.06 -2.27
CA ILE A 42 -4.38 -5.14 -2.56
C ILE A 42 -4.32 -4.65 -4.02
N CYS A 43 -3.12 -4.38 -4.53
CA CYS A 43 -2.92 -3.87 -5.89
C CYS A 43 -2.97 -4.96 -6.95
N THR A 44 -2.84 -6.25 -6.60
CA THR A 44 -3.01 -7.34 -7.58
C THR A 44 -4.48 -7.57 -7.89
N LYS A 45 -4.92 -7.04 -9.03
CA LYS A 45 -6.30 -7.17 -9.53
C LYS A 45 -6.40 -8.08 -10.74
N ASN A 46 -7.63 -8.27 -11.23
CA ASN A 46 -7.87 -9.04 -12.45
C ASN A 46 -7.44 -8.26 -13.70
N ASP A 47 -7.59 -6.93 -13.68
CA ASP A 47 -7.22 -6.02 -14.76
C ASP A 47 -5.99 -5.17 -14.36
N VAL A 48 -5.11 -4.91 -15.33
CA VAL A 48 -3.88 -4.14 -15.12
C VAL A 48 -4.19 -2.67 -14.86
N ASN A 49 -5.17 -2.08 -15.55
CA ASN A 49 -5.57 -0.69 -15.32
C ASN A 49 -6.18 -0.52 -13.93
N GLU A 50 -6.99 -1.47 -13.47
CA GLU A 50 -7.51 -1.47 -12.08
C GLU A 50 -6.35 -1.57 -11.06
N SER A 51 -5.32 -2.37 -11.37
CA SER A 51 -4.12 -2.49 -10.52
C SER A 51 -3.35 -1.18 -10.45
N ILE A 52 -3.19 -0.48 -11.58
CA ILE A 52 -2.56 0.84 -11.66
C ILE A 52 -3.38 1.87 -10.88
N GLU A 53 -4.69 1.94 -11.10
CA GLU A 53 -5.57 2.90 -10.45
C GLU A 53 -5.53 2.74 -8.91
N ILE A 54 -5.64 1.49 -8.43
CA ILE A 54 -5.58 1.20 -7.00
C ILE A 54 -4.17 1.44 -6.45
N GLY A 55 -3.13 1.13 -7.22
CA GLY A 55 -1.74 1.45 -6.89
C GLY A 55 -1.51 2.94 -6.68
N LEU A 56 -1.99 3.79 -7.59
CA LEU A 56 -1.87 5.25 -7.50
C LEU A 56 -2.64 5.81 -6.30
N ASN A 57 -3.87 5.33 -6.07
CA ASN A 57 -4.62 5.68 -4.86
C ASN A 57 -3.86 5.30 -3.59
N ARG A 58 -3.17 4.16 -3.61
CA ARG A 58 -2.39 3.69 -2.46
C ARG A 58 -1.18 4.57 -2.17
N ILE A 59 -0.47 4.96 -3.22
CA ILE A 59 0.66 5.89 -3.15
C ILE A 59 0.18 7.22 -2.59
N LEU A 60 -0.89 7.80 -3.16
CA LEU A 60 -1.46 9.06 -2.72
C LEU A 60 -1.85 9.03 -1.22
N GLY A 61 -2.61 8.03 -0.81
CA GLY A 61 -3.04 7.93 0.59
C GLY A 61 -1.88 7.70 1.55
N THR A 62 -0.87 6.92 1.16
CA THR A 62 0.34 6.71 1.99
C THR A 62 1.15 7.99 2.13
N PHE A 63 1.29 8.77 1.06
CA PHE A 63 1.97 10.07 1.13
C PHE A 63 1.23 11.05 2.05
N ILE A 64 -0.09 11.22 1.87
CA ILE A 64 -0.88 12.13 2.71
C ILE A 64 -0.85 11.68 4.17
N GLY A 65 -1.13 10.40 4.44
CA GLY A 65 -1.16 9.87 5.80
C GLY A 65 0.21 9.91 6.47
N GLY A 66 1.28 9.61 5.73
CA GLY A 66 2.65 9.65 6.22
C GLY A 66 3.11 11.06 6.52
N PHE A 67 2.83 12.00 5.61
CA PHE A 67 3.19 13.41 5.78
C PHE A 67 2.45 14.06 6.94
N VAL A 68 1.13 13.87 7.03
CA VAL A 68 0.34 14.44 8.14
C VAL A 68 0.68 13.76 9.47
N GLY A 69 0.93 12.44 9.48
CA GLY A 69 1.39 11.74 10.68
C GLY A 69 2.75 12.23 11.16
N PHE A 70 3.65 12.53 10.23
CA PHE A 70 4.93 13.15 10.55
C PHE A 70 4.74 14.55 11.16
N LEU A 71 3.93 15.41 10.56
CA LEU A 71 3.62 16.73 11.14
C LEU A 71 2.96 16.62 12.52
N TYR A 72 2.08 15.63 12.70
CA TYR A 72 1.43 15.36 13.97
C TYR A 72 2.46 15.03 15.07
N LEU A 73 3.41 14.14 14.79
CA LEU A 73 4.47 13.81 15.73
C LEU A 73 5.37 15.01 16.03
N LEU A 74 5.68 15.84 15.03
CA LEU A 74 6.56 17.00 15.20
C LEU A 74 5.95 18.16 15.97
N PHE A 75 4.66 18.45 15.80
CA PHE A 75 4.07 19.68 16.33
C PHE A 75 3.01 19.43 17.40
N VAL A 76 2.38 18.27 17.37
CA VAL A 76 1.21 17.98 18.20
C VAL A 76 1.56 17.02 19.33
N LYS A 77 2.00 15.79 19.03
CA LYS A 77 2.22 14.74 20.03
C LYS A 77 3.11 15.17 21.20
N LYS A 78 4.14 15.99 20.93
CA LYS A 78 5.08 16.51 21.94
C LYS A 78 4.42 17.28 23.08
N ASN A 79 3.28 17.91 22.81
CA ASN A 79 2.55 18.74 23.74
C ASN A 79 1.44 17.98 24.50
N LEU A 80 1.20 16.71 24.15
CA LEU A 80 0.18 15.89 24.79
C LEU A 80 0.82 14.89 25.74
N THR A 81 0.41 14.92 26.99
CA THR A 81 0.83 13.97 28.03
C THR A 81 -0.21 12.87 28.28
N ASN A 82 -1.46 13.08 27.85
CA ASN A 82 -2.56 12.12 28.02
C ASN A 82 -2.85 11.37 26.70
N GLU A 83 -2.83 10.04 26.75
CA GLU A 83 -3.08 9.21 25.56
C GLU A 83 -4.52 9.29 25.05
N ILE A 84 -5.51 9.53 25.91
CA ILE A 84 -6.91 9.70 25.49
C ILE A 84 -7.06 10.99 24.68
N GLU A 85 -6.41 12.08 25.11
CA GLU A 85 -6.38 13.34 24.36
C GLU A 85 -5.68 13.18 23.01
N ASN A 86 -4.58 12.42 22.98
CA ASN A 86 -3.86 12.04 21.76
C ASN A 86 -4.78 11.31 20.78
N TYR A 87 -5.49 10.28 21.23
CA TYR A 87 -6.42 9.54 20.38
C TYR A 87 -7.60 10.39 19.90
N PHE A 88 -8.15 11.23 20.78
CA PHE A 88 -9.23 12.15 20.42
C PHE A 88 -8.78 13.11 19.32
N LEU A 89 -7.65 13.79 19.50
CA LEU A 89 -7.15 14.76 18.52
C LEU A 89 -6.76 14.08 17.20
N LEU A 90 -6.13 12.91 17.26
CA LEU A 90 -5.80 12.13 16.06
C LEU A 90 -7.07 11.72 15.30
N SER A 91 -8.15 11.35 16.00
CA SER A 91 -9.43 11.01 15.38
C SER A 91 -10.10 12.22 14.70
N VAL A 92 -9.99 13.42 15.29
CA VAL A 92 -10.49 14.67 14.70
C VAL A 92 -9.72 15.02 13.42
N ILE A 93 -8.39 14.92 13.45
CA ILE A 93 -7.53 15.13 12.27
C ILE A 93 -7.86 14.10 11.18
N MET A 94 -8.04 12.84 11.56
CA MET A 94 -8.40 11.78 10.62
C MET A 94 -9.76 12.07 9.97
N ALA A 95 -10.77 12.47 10.74
CA ALA A 95 -12.09 12.84 10.21
C ALA A 95 -12.00 14.02 9.23
N PHE A 96 -11.19 15.03 9.55
CA PHE A 96 -10.95 16.18 8.67
C PHE A 96 -10.26 15.77 7.36
N LEU A 97 -9.24 14.91 7.43
CA LEU A 97 -8.58 14.40 6.23
C LEU A 97 -9.48 13.51 5.39
N ILE A 98 -10.32 12.67 6.02
CA ILE A 98 -11.33 11.86 5.32
C ILE A 98 -12.24 12.79 4.50
N TRP A 99 -12.71 13.88 5.10
CA TRP A 99 -13.54 14.87 4.40
C TRP A 99 -12.81 15.48 3.19
N ILE A 100 -11.57 15.96 3.36
CA ILE A 100 -10.78 16.52 2.26
C ILE A 100 -10.56 15.52 1.11
N VAL A 101 -10.07 14.32 1.43
CA VAL A 101 -9.73 13.32 0.39
C VAL A 101 -10.99 12.76 -0.28
N SER A 102 -12.11 12.69 0.46
CA SER A 102 -13.42 12.36 -0.12
C SER A 102 -13.85 13.41 -1.14
N SER A 103 -13.65 14.71 -0.85
CA SER A 103 -13.91 15.79 -1.80
C SER A 103 -13.02 15.77 -3.05
N MET A 104 -11.92 15.02 -3.05
CA MET A 104 -11.06 14.80 -4.23
C MET A 104 -11.49 13.61 -5.10
N GLU A 105 -12.60 12.94 -4.77
CA GLU A 105 -13.10 11.74 -5.48
C GLU A 105 -12.10 10.57 -5.49
N LYS A 106 -11.31 10.43 -4.41
CA LYS A 106 -10.31 9.35 -4.25
C LYS A 106 -10.66 8.42 -3.06
N PRO A 107 -11.81 7.73 -3.06
CA PRO A 107 -12.26 6.93 -1.90
C PRO A 107 -11.29 5.79 -1.55
N ASN A 108 -10.63 5.21 -2.55
CA ASN A 108 -9.64 4.14 -2.36
C ASN A 108 -8.37 4.62 -1.63
N ALA A 109 -8.06 5.92 -1.64
CA ALA A 109 -6.92 6.50 -0.92
C ALA A 109 -7.23 6.73 0.56
N ILE A 110 -8.50 6.90 0.94
CA ILE A 110 -8.92 7.27 2.30
C ILE A 110 -8.52 6.19 3.31
N SER A 111 -8.87 4.92 3.06
CA SER A 111 -8.60 3.84 4.02
C SER A 111 -7.12 3.68 4.32
N ILE A 112 -6.27 3.72 3.28
CA ILE A 112 -4.82 3.57 3.47
C ILE A 112 -4.22 4.80 4.14
N MET A 113 -4.70 6.00 3.82
CA MET A 113 -4.28 7.24 4.48
C MET A 113 -4.53 7.17 5.99
N CYS A 114 -5.72 6.74 6.40
CA CYS A 114 -6.05 6.59 7.81
C CYS A 114 -5.16 5.54 8.50
N ILE A 115 -4.93 4.39 7.85
CA ILE A 115 -4.04 3.34 8.38
C ILE A 115 -2.61 3.86 8.55
N VAL A 116 -2.09 4.57 7.56
CA VAL A 116 -0.71 5.08 7.58
C VAL A 116 -0.57 6.20 8.62
N LEU A 117 -1.53 7.13 8.68
CA LEU A 117 -1.58 8.19 9.69
C LEU A 117 -1.54 7.59 11.11
N ALA A 118 -2.42 6.62 11.40
CA ALA A 118 -2.42 5.95 12.70
C ALA A 118 -1.10 5.18 12.94
N SER A 119 -0.59 4.47 11.92
CA SER A 119 0.64 3.70 12.02
C SER A 119 1.86 4.56 12.34
N VAL A 120 1.95 5.76 11.75
CA VAL A 120 3.04 6.72 12.02
C VAL A 120 2.83 7.35 13.39
N SER A 121 1.65 7.92 13.65
CA SER A 121 1.39 8.72 14.85
C SER A 121 1.32 7.92 16.16
N ILE A 122 0.94 6.63 16.13
CA ILE A 122 0.77 5.80 17.34
C ILE A 122 2.02 4.96 17.61
N ASN A 123 2.54 4.24 16.62
CA ASN A 123 3.58 3.25 16.87
C ASN A 123 4.98 3.84 17.13
N HIS A 124 5.19 5.13 16.89
CA HIS A 124 6.51 5.79 17.01
C HIS A 124 6.46 7.08 17.84
N ALA A 125 5.51 7.18 18.76
CA ALA A 125 5.41 8.27 19.72
C ALA A 125 6.61 8.25 20.70
N GLY A 126 7.76 8.83 20.30
CA GLY A 126 8.93 8.97 21.17
C GLY A 126 10.27 9.21 20.46
N GLU A 127 10.40 8.85 19.18
CA GLU A 127 11.65 8.99 18.44
C GLU A 127 11.60 10.17 17.46
N ASN A 128 12.22 11.29 17.83
CA ASN A 128 12.21 12.52 17.03
C ASN A 128 12.80 12.34 15.61
N PHE A 129 13.69 11.37 15.40
CA PHE A 129 14.31 11.07 14.09
C PHE A 129 13.73 9.81 13.44
N GLY A 130 13.36 8.77 14.21
CA GLY A 130 12.79 7.52 13.69
C GLY A 130 11.44 7.70 12.99
N ALA A 131 10.69 8.75 13.32
CA ALA A 131 9.41 9.05 12.65
C ALA A 131 9.54 9.40 11.16
N ILE A 132 10.60 10.14 10.78
CA ILE A 132 10.86 10.47 9.36
C ILE A 132 11.27 9.21 8.63
N ASP A 133 12.22 8.48 9.19
CA ASP A 133 12.75 7.25 8.60
C ASP A 133 11.63 6.23 8.42
N PHE A 134 10.73 6.11 9.40
CA PHE A 134 9.57 5.23 9.30
C PHE A 134 8.57 5.70 8.23
N ALA A 135 8.20 6.98 8.19
CA ALA A 135 7.26 7.50 7.19
C ALA A 135 7.81 7.33 5.77
N VAL A 136 9.10 7.59 5.57
CA VAL A 136 9.79 7.37 4.29
C VAL A 136 9.82 5.89 3.94
N ASN A 137 10.20 5.01 4.87
CA ASN A 137 10.18 3.57 4.64
C ASN A 137 8.77 3.06 4.32
N ARG A 138 7.73 3.66 4.92
CA ARG A 138 6.33 3.30 4.65
C ARG A 138 5.90 3.63 3.22
N VAL A 139 6.34 4.78 2.71
CA VAL A 139 6.14 5.17 1.31
C VAL A 139 6.89 4.21 0.39
N LEU A 140 8.17 3.93 0.69
CA LEU A 140 9.00 3.03 -0.12
C LEU A 140 8.47 1.60 -0.16
N ASP A 141 8.08 1.04 0.99
CA ASP A 141 7.45 -0.30 1.06
C ASP A 141 6.17 -0.35 0.22
N THR A 142 5.35 0.70 0.28
CA THR A 142 4.14 0.77 -0.53
C THR A 142 4.46 0.82 -2.02
N LEU A 143 5.45 1.62 -2.42
CA LEU A 143 5.90 1.72 -3.81
C LEU A 143 6.41 0.37 -4.33
N VAL A 144 7.25 -0.33 -3.56
CA VAL A 144 7.76 -1.66 -3.92
C VAL A 144 6.61 -2.63 -4.19
N GLY A 145 5.66 -2.74 -3.26
CA GLY A 145 4.52 -3.64 -3.42
C GLY A 145 3.60 -3.27 -4.59
N VAL A 146 3.36 -1.97 -4.81
CA VAL A 146 2.56 -1.47 -5.94
C VAL A 146 3.22 -1.81 -7.28
N VAL A 147 4.51 -1.49 -7.43
CA VAL A 147 5.27 -1.73 -8.67
C VAL A 147 5.30 -3.21 -8.99
N ILE A 148 5.60 -4.06 -8.00
CA ILE A 148 5.65 -5.52 -8.19
C ILE A 148 4.27 -6.07 -8.57
N ALA A 149 3.19 -5.61 -7.95
CA ALA A 149 1.84 -6.04 -8.32
C ALA A 149 1.49 -5.69 -9.77
N ILE A 150 1.83 -4.48 -10.22
CA ILE A 150 1.59 -4.04 -11.59
C ILE A 150 2.42 -4.87 -12.58
N LEU A 151 3.70 -5.10 -12.29
CA LEU A 151 4.58 -5.91 -13.13
C LEU A 151 4.06 -7.34 -13.27
N VAL A 152 3.76 -8.00 -12.15
CA VAL A 152 3.24 -9.38 -12.15
C VAL A 152 1.91 -9.46 -12.90
N ASN A 153 1.03 -8.48 -12.74
CA ASN A 153 -0.24 -8.49 -13.44
C ASN A 153 -0.10 -8.21 -14.95
N SER A 154 0.89 -7.40 -15.34
CA SER A 154 1.17 -7.08 -16.74
C SER A 154 1.75 -8.26 -17.52
N LEU A 155 2.61 -9.06 -16.88
CA LEU A 155 3.23 -10.24 -17.50
C LEU A 155 2.19 -11.25 -18.05
N ASP A 156 1.06 -11.41 -17.36
CA ASP A 156 0.00 -12.30 -17.82
C ASP A 156 -0.70 -11.81 -19.09
N PHE A 157 -0.87 -10.49 -19.25
CA PHE A 157 -1.50 -9.93 -20.45
C PHE A 157 -0.65 -10.19 -21.70
N GLU A 158 0.67 -10.17 -21.56
CA GLU A 158 1.60 -10.51 -22.64
C GLU A 158 1.71 -12.02 -22.87
N ILE A 159 1.82 -12.81 -21.80
CA ILE A 159 1.90 -14.28 -21.90
C ILE A 159 0.62 -14.88 -22.49
N LEU A 160 -0.57 -14.40 -22.11
CA LEU A 160 -1.84 -14.85 -22.69
C LEU A 160 -1.97 -14.47 -24.17
N LYS A 161 -1.52 -13.27 -24.56
CA LYS A 161 -1.45 -12.88 -25.98
C LYS A 161 -0.51 -13.80 -26.76
N PHE A 162 0.66 -14.10 -26.20
CA PHE A 162 1.65 -14.98 -26.82
C PHE A 162 1.13 -16.42 -26.99
N ILE A 163 0.53 -17.01 -25.95
CA ILE A 163 -0.04 -18.36 -26.01
C ILE A 163 -1.19 -18.43 -27.04
N LYS A 164 -2.03 -17.39 -27.10
CA LYS A 164 -3.12 -17.33 -28.07
C LYS A 164 -2.60 -17.21 -29.50
N TYR A 165 -1.56 -16.41 -29.71
CA TYR A 165 -0.87 -16.27 -30.99
C TYR A 165 -0.25 -17.59 -31.49
N GLU A 166 0.45 -18.34 -30.62
CA GLU A 166 1.02 -19.65 -31.00
C GLU A 166 -0.08 -20.68 -31.33
N LYS A 167 -1.18 -20.72 -30.57
CA LYS A 167 -2.32 -21.60 -30.92
C LYS A 167 -2.96 -21.28 -32.28
N GLU A 168 -3.17 -19.99 -32.58
CA GLU A 168 -3.75 -19.57 -33.87
C GLU A 168 -2.79 -19.79 -35.06
N LYS A 169 -1.49 -19.89 -34.79
CA LYS A 169 -0.45 -20.22 -35.77
C LYS A 169 -0.37 -21.72 -36.05
N ASP A 170 -0.53 -22.57 -35.04
CA ASP A 170 -0.54 -24.03 -35.21
C ASP A 170 -1.85 -24.56 -35.85
N GLU A 171 -2.92 -23.77 -35.82
CA GLU A 171 -4.21 -24.10 -36.47
C GLU A 171 -4.29 -23.66 -37.96
N LYS A 172 -3.24 -23.05 -38.52
CA LYS A 172 -3.14 -22.62 -39.93
C LYS A 172 -2.13 -23.44 -40.71
#